data_AF-A0A182RI43-F1
#
_entry.id   AF-A0A182RI43-F1
#
_cell.length_a   1.000
_cell.length_b   1.000
_cell.length_c   1.000
_cell.angle_alpha   90.00
_cell.angle_beta   90.00
_cell.angle_gamma   90.00
#
_symmetry.space_group_name_H-M   'P 1'
#
loop_
_entity.id
_entity.type
_entity.pdbx_description
1 polymer ?
#
loop_
_entity_poly.entity_id
_entity_poly.type
_entity_poly.pdbx_seq_one_letter_code
_entity_poly.pdbx_strand_id
1 'polypeptide(L)'
;MKTLQFANDGSKYMFDTSYDRVMILGDRIYECGNAICKRLALETKLSKKQQQEQDKTTNNQTDSTSLKESNVVKEEPSDEDDHAGNDGIEEGKFGNWFDGIKVHHVDYPSSEPIRVLGRIFAESSLANETTSAASAGRNHVSKLAIVDYDEHTLRSTRLDLSKVQAPSWWSLFPGQTVLLEGINPRGLLFSVSQIHCERTLTLPVAPTSLDKTLTLVIASAPFTDRDDLLYEKLSNLLMYCSNNPPDVLILTGPFADANCKLYAEVAETFDEYFEKIIATIMNSISGHTEVYVVANHNDLVSSFVYPTPPYKVTSFYKNLHFLPDPCLFSVEGLEIGVTTVDIIKQLIESECTAAHVTMRGSAAPIGGDKIKRAYGHLFHQASFYPLNPPFEDVPLDVDMLNEFGRLNRIPNVMICPSALNRYVREINGCICINPGFLDGLSGDGSYARLIIQPPEIDDQQSKENQTAFTGSAPLNPAPASYIACQIVKT
;
A
#
# COMPACT_ATOMS: atom_id res chain seq x y z
N MET A 1 2.26 -5.45 -23.23
CA MET A 1 0.92 -4.93 -22.91
C MET A 1 -0.13 -5.91 -23.41
N LYS A 2 -0.95 -6.47 -22.51
CA LYS A 2 -2.12 -7.29 -22.85
C LYS A 2 -3.36 -6.39 -22.92
N THR A 3 -3.46 -5.58 -23.97
CA THR A 3 -4.63 -4.69 -24.19
C THR A 3 -5.91 -5.50 -24.49
N LEU A 4 -5.78 -6.78 -24.82
CA LEU A 4 -6.88 -7.70 -25.14
C LEU A 4 -7.66 -8.24 -23.93
N GLN A 5 -7.23 -7.96 -22.68
CA GLN A 5 -7.93 -8.45 -21.48
C GLN A 5 -9.16 -7.57 -21.11
N PHE A 6 -9.28 -6.40 -21.73
CA PHE A 6 -10.37 -5.43 -21.51
C PHE A 6 -11.50 -5.52 -22.57
N ALA A 7 -11.58 -6.62 -23.34
CA ALA A 7 -12.51 -6.69 -24.48
C ALA A 7 -13.98 -7.02 -24.12
N ASN A 8 -14.33 -7.19 -22.84
CA ASN A 8 -15.70 -7.49 -22.37
C ASN A 8 -16.27 -6.39 -21.43
N ASP A 9 -15.86 -5.14 -21.67
CA ASP A 9 -15.82 -4.03 -20.70
C ASP A 9 -17.14 -3.41 -20.16
N GLY A 10 -18.33 -3.87 -20.55
CA GLY A 10 -19.58 -3.17 -20.19
C GLY A 10 -20.35 -3.74 -18.99
N SER A 11 -20.35 -5.06 -18.82
CA SER A 11 -21.37 -5.76 -18.02
C SER A 11 -20.85 -6.58 -16.84
N LYS A 12 -19.53 -6.82 -16.75
CA LYS A 12 -18.92 -7.42 -15.55
C LYS A 12 -18.84 -6.44 -14.37
N TYR A 13 -18.87 -5.12 -14.66
CA TYR A 13 -18.53 -4.02 -13.75
C TYR A 13 -19.68 -3.47 -12.90
N MET A 14 -20.87 -4.07 -12.96
CA MET A 14 -22.08 -3.50 -12.34
C MET A 14 -22.74 -4.38 -11.28
N PHE A 15 -22.20 -5.59 -11.04
CA PHE A 15 -22.76 -6.52 -10.05
C PHE A 15 -21.63 -7.11 -9.21
N ASP A 16 -21.60 -6.71 -7.94
CA ASP A 16 -20.73 -7.29 -6.93
C ASP A 16 -21.48 -8.45 -6.26
N THR A 17 -20.85 -9.64 -6.19
CA THR A 17 -21.40 -10.74 -5.41
C THR A 17 -20.78 -10.73 -4.02
N SER A 18 -21.63 -10.67 -2.99
CA SER A 18 -21.16 -10.70 -1.61
C SER A 18 -20.37 -11.96 -1.28
N TYR A 19 -20.60 -13.05 -2.02
CA TYR A 19 -19.84 -14.30 -1.88
C TYR A 19 -18.42 -14.13 -2.39
N ASP A 20 -18.22 -13.69 -3.63
CA ASP A 20 -16.88 -13.53 -4.23
C ASP A 20 -16.04 -12.53 -3.42
N ARG A 21 -16.67 -11.44 -2.96
CA ARG A 21 -16.03 -10.46 -2.08
C ARG A 21 -15.52 -11.11 -0.78
N VAL A 22 -16.31 -11.97 -0.15
CA VAL A 22 -15.89 -12.66 1.08
C VAL A 22 -14.72 -13.61 0.80
N MET A 23 -14.77 -14.36 -0.31
CA MET A 23 -13.68 -15.26 -0.72
C MET A 23 -12.39 -14.47 -0.93
N ILE A 24 -12.44 -13.38 -1.70
CA ILE A 24 -11.26 -12.57 -1.98
C ILE A 24 -10.68 -11.97 -0.70
N LEU A 25 -11.52 -11.46 0.20
CA LEU A 25 -11.04 -10.92 1.46
C LEU A 25 -10.43 -12.00 2.36
N GLY A 26 -10.96 -13.23 2.36
CA GLY A 26 -10.38 -14.39 3.04
C GLY A 26 -9.01 -14.77 2.48
N ASP A 27 -8.92 -14.92 1.16
CA ASP A 27 -7.67 -15.16 0.43
C ASP A 27 -6.60 -14.10 0.72
N ARG A 28 -6.99 -12.82 0.82
CA ARG A 28 -6.08 -11.72 1.14
C ARG A 28 -5.55 -11.82 2.57
N ILE A 29 -6.36 -12.23 3.54
CA ILE A 29 -5.90 -12.50 4.91
C ILE A 29 -4.90 -13.65 4.89
N TYR A 30 -5.20 -14.72 4.17
CA TYR A 30 -4.33 -15.90 4.08
C TYR A 30 -2.96 -15.55 3.43
N GLU A 31 -2.97 -14.86 2.29
CA GLU A 31 -1.75 -14.45 1.57
C GLU A 31 -0.87 -13.51 2.42
N CYS A 32 -1.47 -12.44 2.95
CA CYS A 32 -0.71 -11.46 3.74
C CYS A 32 -0.27 -12.05 5.08
N GLY A 33 -1.12 -12.87 5.71
CA GLY A 33 -0.80 -13.56 6.95
C GLY A 33 0.36 -14.54 6.82
N ASN A 34 0.40 -15.33 5.75
CA ASN A 34 1.57 -16.16 5.42
C ASN A 34 2.82 -15.30 5.29
N ALA A 35 2.76 -14.19 4.54
CA ALA A 35 3.92 -13.32 4.37
C ALA A 35 4.42 -12.71 5.71
N ILE A 36 3.52 -12.33 6.62
CA ILE A 36 3.86 -11.88 7.98
C ILE A 36 4.53 -13.02 8.76
N CYS A 37 3.95 -14.22 8.74
CA CYS A 37 4.45 -15.37 9.48
C CYS A 37 5.82 -15.83 8.98
N LYS A 38 6.01 -15.84 7.65
CA LYS A 38 7.30 -16.13 7.01
C LYS A 38 8.40 -15.19 7.49
N ARG A 39 8.14 -13.88 7.53
CA ARG A 39 9.08 -12.88 8.04
C ARG A 39 9.46 -13.18 9.49
N LEU A 40 8.48 -13.41 10.35
CA LEU A 40 8.71 -13.71 11.78
C LEU A 40 9.51 -15.00 11.99
N ALA A 41 9.23 -16.04 11.21
CA ALA A 41 9.98 -17.29 11.25
C ALA A 41 11.45 -17.07 10.86
N LEU A 42 11.73 -16.21 9.86
CA LEU A 42 13.09 -15.85 9.46
C LEU A 42 13.82 -15.04 10.54
N GLU A 43 13.18 -14.03 11.13
CA GLU A 43 13.75 -13.23 12.23
C GLU A 43 14.11 -14.09 13.45
N THR A 44 13.25 -15.05 13.79
CA THR A 44 13.50 -15.99 14.87
C THR A 44 14.70 -16.90 14.58
N LYS A 45 14.83 -17.39 13.33
CA LYS A 45 15.98 -18.19 12.89
C LYS A 45 17.29 -17.39 12.92
N LEU A 46 17.26 -16.13 12.47
CA LEU A 46 18.41 -15.24 12.51
C LEU A 46 18.86 -14.93 13.94
N SER A 47 17.90 -14.62 14.83
CA SER A 47 18.18 -14.36 16.25
C SER A 47 18.83 -15.57 16.93
N LYS A 48 18.35 -16.80 16.65
CA LYS A 48 18.95 -18.05 17.16
C LYS A 48 20.37 -18.29 16.61
N LYS A 49 20.62 -18.00 15.32
CA LYS A 49 21.97 -18.11 14.74
C LYS A 49 22.95 -17.13 15.38
N GLN A 50 22.54 -15.87 15.58
CA GLN A 50 23.36 -14.85 16.23
C GLN A 50 23.69 -15.21 17.69
N GLN A 51 22.73 -15.78 18.43
CA GLN A 51 22.98 -16.30 19.79
C GLN A 51 23.98 -17.48 19.78
N GLN A 52 23.84 -18.42 18.85
CA GLN A 52 24.79 -19.55 18.72
C GLN A 52 26.20 -19.11 18.29
N GLU A 53 26.33 -18.04 17.51
CA GLU A 53 27.63 -17.46 17.14
C GLU A 53 28.28 -16.70 18.30
N GLN A 54 27.50 -15.95 19.09
CA GLN A 54 27.99 -15.29 20.32
C GLN A 54 28.45 -16.29 21.39
N ASP A 55 27.73 -17.41 21.58
CA ASP A 55 28.15 -18.48 22.50
C ASP A 55 29.43 -19.19 22.02
N LYS A 56 29.65 -19.31 20.71
CA LYS A 56 30.91 -19.83 20.14
C LYS A 56 32.08 -18.85 20.26
N THR A 57 31.84 -17.55 20.23
CA THR A 57 32.92 -16.55 20.40
C THR A 57 33.35 -16.41 21.86
N THR A 58 32.42 -16.64 22.79
CA THR A 58 32.69 -16.56 24.24
C THR A 58 33.42 -17.80 24.77
N ASN A 59 33.27 -18.96 24.12
CA ASN A 59 33.93 -20.21 24.52
C ASN A 59 35.39 -20.38 24.02
N ASN A 60 35.97 -19.41 23.30
CA ASN A 60 37.39 -19.45 22.88
C ASN A 60 38.36 -18.76 23.86
N GLN A 61 37.91 -18.40 25.07
CA GLN A 61 38.77 -18.00 26.19
C GLN A 61 38.41 -18.72 27.47
N THR A 62 38.60 -20.05 27.52
CA THR A 62 39.03 -20.76 28.74
C THR A 62 39.30 -22.23 28.41
N ASP A 63 40.57 -22.57 28.26
CA ASP A 63 41.03 -23.95 28.45
C ASP A 63 41.33 -24.16 29.94
N SER A 64 40.54 -24.99 30.62
CA SER A 64 41.01 -26.15 31.40
C SER A 64 39.98 -26.62 32.45
N THR A 65 39.74 -27.93 32.40
CA THR A 65 39.23 -28.82 33.48
C THR A 65 37.81 -28.60 34.01
N SER A 66 36.87 -29.45 33.59
CA SER A 66 36.35 -30.55 34.42
C SER A 66 35.22 -31.32 33.71
N LEU A 67 35.31 -32.65 33.79
CA LEU A 67 34.26 -33.59 33.43
C LEU A 67 33.03 -33.39 34.33
N LYS A 68 31.85 -33.29 33.74
CA LYS A 68 30.59 -33.82 34.31
C LYS A 68 29.50 -33.91 33.24
N GLU A 69 28.92 -35.10 33.17
CA GLU A 69 27.77 -35.49 32.35
C GLU A 69 26.48 -34.78 32.80
N SER A 70 25.65 -34.37 31.84
CA SER A 70 24.19 -34.44 31.97
C SER A 70 23.48 -34.19 30.63
N ASN A 71 22.89 -35.27 30.11
CA ASN A 71 21.74 -35.42 29.21
C ASN A 71 21.24 -34.22 28.40
N VAL A 72 21.49 -34.28 27.08
CA VAL A 72 20.81 -33.50 26.04
C VAL A 72 19.73 -34.40 25.41
N VAL A 73 18.46 -34.03 25.56
CA VAL A 73 17.38 -34.56 24.72
C VAL A 73 17.39 -33.75 23.42
N LYS A 74 17.83 -34.37 22.34
CA LYS A 74 17.70 -33.88 20.97
C LYS A 74 16.31 -34.26 20.46
N GLU A 75 15.53 -33.29 20.00
CA GLU A 75 14.47 -33.54 19.03
C GLU A 75 14.88 -32.87 17.71
N GLU A 76 15.36 -33.69 16.78
CA GLU A 76 15.35 -33.41 15.34
C GLU A 76 14.16 -34.18 14.74
N PRO A 77 13.51 -33.68 13.68
CA PRO A 77 12.40 -34.38 13.05
C PRO A 77 12.94 -35.54 12.19
N SER A 78 12.46 -36.75 12.44
CA SER A 78 12.63 -37.89 11.54
C SER A 78 11.40 -38.00 10.64
N ASP A 79 11.62 -37.83 9.34
CA ASP A 79 10.72 -38.31 8.30
C ASP A 79 10.73 -39.85 8.34
N GLU A 80 9.59 -40.48 8.64
CA GLU A 80 9.18 -41.78 8.11
C GLU A 80 7.75 -42.15 8.58
N ASP A 81 6.89 -42.39 7.60
CA ASP A 81 5.55 -42.96 7.73
C ASP A 81 5.60 -44.39 8.31
N ASP A 82 4.79 -44.70 9.34
CA ASP A 82 3.82 -45.81 9.29
C ASP A 82 3.07 -46.04 10.63
N HIS A 83 1.85 -46.57 10.48
CA HIS A 83 0.75 -46.70 11.43
C HIS A 83 1.02 -47.33 12.82
N ALA A 84 0.46 -46.69 13.86
CA ALA A 84 -0.59 -47.19 14.78
C ALA A 84 -0.34 -46.87 16.26
N GLY A 85 -1.27 -46.13 16.89
CA GLY A 85 -1.26 -45.93 18.35
C GLY A 85 -1.95 -44.68 18.86
N ASN A 86 -3.27 -44.62 18.63
CA ASN A 86 -4.30 -43.81 19.31
C ASN A 86 -3.87 -43.05 20.59
N ASP A 87 -3.56 -41.74 20.48
CA ASP A 87 -3.75 -40.68 21.51
C ASP A 87 -3.45 -39.24 21.00
N GLY A 88 -3.64 -38.94 19.71
CA GLY A 88 -3.21 -37.67 19.08
C GLY A 88 -4.28 -36.89 18.29
N ILE A 89 -5.57 -37.17 18.45
CA ILE A 89 -6.62 -36.67 17.53
C ILE A 89 -7.26 -35.33 17.95
N GLU A 90 -6.94 -34.74 19.11
CA GLU A 90 -7.61 -33.51 19.57
C GLU A 90 -6.86 -32.20 19.33
N GLU A 91 -5.54 -32.19 19.12
CA GLU A 91 -4.78 -30.92 19.00
C GLU A 91 -4.79 -30.28 17.60
N GLY A 92 -5.17 -31.05 16.56
CA GLY A 92 -5.30 -30.57 15.18
C GLY A 92 -6.62 -29.86 14.86
N LYS A 93 -7.53 -29.72 15.83
CA LYS A 93 -8.90 -29.21 15.60
C LYS A 93 -9.10 -27.71 15.83
N PHE A 94 -8.13 -27.01 16.42
CA PHE A 94 -8.36 -25.65 16.96
C PHE A 94 -7.34 -24.59 16.53
N GLY A 95 -6.43 -24.93 15.61
CA GLY A 95 -5.47 -23.97 15.09
C GLY A 95 -4.88 -24.40 13.75
N ASN A 96 -4.55 -23.40 12.93
CA ASN A 96 -3.94 -23.56 11.63
C ASN A 96 -2.48 -23.11 11.67
N TRP A 97 -1.68 -23.58 10.71
CA TRP A 97 -0.25 -23.31 10.66
C TRP A 97 0.08 -22.42 9.47
N PHE A 98 0.78 -21.32 9.76
CA PHE A 98 1.25 -20.33 8.78
C PHE A 98 2.78 -20.26 8.89
N ASP A 99 3.50 -20.76 7.89
CA ASP A 99 4.98 -20.79 7.89
C ASP A 99 5.62 -21.30 9.21
N GLY A 100 5.02 -22.34 9.81
CA GLY A 100 5.48 -22.92 11.08
C GLY A 100 5.04 -22.17 12.34
N ILE A 101 4.16 -21.18 12.22
CA ILE A 101 3.54 -20.47 13.34
C ILE A 101 2.10 -20.97 13.53
N LYS A 102 1.79 -21.47 14.72
CA LYS A 102 0.43 -21.88 15.11
C LYS A 102 -0.45 -20.66 15.36
N VAL A 103 -1.60 -20.62 14.70
CA VAL A 103 -2.62 -19.57 14.77
C VAL A 103 -3.94 -20.18 15.22
N HIS A 104 -4.59 -19.59 16.21
CA HIS A 104 -5.89 -20.02 16.72
C HIS A 104 -7.00 -19.17 16.10
N HIS A 105 -8.24 -19.67 16.20
CA HIS A 105 -9.42 -18.84 15.90
C HIS A 105 -9.44 -17.58 16.78
N VAL A 106 -9.94 -16.48 16.23
CA VAL A 106 -9.93 -15.17 16.91
C VAL A 106 -10.74 -15.15 18.21
N ASP A 107 -11.76 -15.99 18.30
CA ASP A 107 -12.65 -16.17 19.46
C ASP A 107 -12.23 -17.33 20.37
N TYR A 108 -11.08 -17.98 20.12
CA TYR A 108 -10.62 -19.12 20.90
C TYR A 108 -10.37 -18.71 22.37
N PRO A 109 -11.07 -19.32 23.36
CA PRO A 109 -10.86 -19.00 24.76
C PRO A 109 -9.51 -19.50 25.27
N SER A 110 -8.65 -18.59 25.70
CA SER A 110 -7.35 -18.94 26.31
C SER A 110 -6.94 -17.92 27.37
N SER A 111 -6.48 -18.44 28.52
CA SER A 111 -5.80 -17.64 29.55
C SER A 111 -4.28 -17.55 29.31
N GLU A 112 -3.73 -18.43 28.48
CA GLU A 112 -2.34 -18.40 28.03
C GLU A 112 -2.21 -17.58 26.73
N PRO A 113 -1.06 -16.94 26.49
CA PRO A 113 -0.81 -16.20 25.24
C PRO A 113 -0.97 -17.08 23.99
N ILE A 114 -1.82 -16.64 23.07
CA ILE A 114 -2.07 -17.27 21.77
C ILE A 114 -1.84 -16.26 20.65
N ARG A 115 -1.66 -16.78 19.43
CA ARG A 115 -1.62 -16.02 18.17
C ARG A 115 -2.95 -16.13 17.45
N VAL A 116 -3.45 -15.01 16.95
CA VAL A 116 -4.63 -14.93 16.08
C VAL A 116 -4.30 -14.11 14.84
N LEU A 117 -4.75 -14.56 13.68
CA LEU A 117 -4.53 -13.91 12.39
C LEU A 117 -5.88 -13.47 11.84
N GLY A 118 -5.94 -12.26 11.31
CA GLY A 118 -7.17 -11.76 10.75
C GLY A 118 -7.07 -10.35 10.21
N ARG A 119 -8.23 -9.82 9.83
CA ARG A 119 -8.38 -8.46 9.32
C ARG A 119 -9.04 -7.57 10.35
N ILE A 120 -8.48 -6.38 10.55
CA ILE A 120 -9.05 -5.37 11.42
C ILE A 120 -10.32 -4.80 10.79
N PHE A 121 -11.35 -4.58 11.60
CA PHE A 121 -12.51 -3.79 11.22
C PHE A 121 -12.97 -2.93 12.39
N ALA A 122 -13.71 -1.85 12.09
CA ALA A 122 -14.33 -1.03 13.12
C ALA A 122 -15.78 -1.48 13.32
N GLU A 123 -16.17 -1.76 14.55
CA GLU A 123 -17.55 -2.12 14.86
C GLU A 123 -18.43 -0.87 14.85
N SER A 124 -19.38 -0.82 13.92
CA SER A 124 -20.46 0.14 13.93
C SER A 124 -21.35 -0.12 15.14
N SER A 125 -21.52 0.85 16.03
CA SER A 125 -22.60 0.77 17.01
C SER A 125 -23.91 0.94 16.27
N LEU A 126 -24.69 -0.14 16.17
CA LEU A 126 -26.09 -0.16 15.77
C LEU A 126 -26.96 0.60 16.80
N ALA A 127 -26.71 1.89 17.00
CA ALA A 127 -27.46 2.76 17.89
C ALA A 127 -28.00 3.94 17.08
N ASN A 128 -29.24 3.76 16.59
CA ASN A 128 -30.18 4.75 16.08
C ASN A 128 -29.66 5.81 15.10
N GLU A 129 -30.03 5.62 13.83
CA GLU A 129 -30.07 6.64 12.79
C GLU A 129 -30.73 7.93 13.29
N THR A 130 -30.00 9.06 13.22
CA THR A 130 -30.51 10.45 12.98
C THR A 130 -29.43 11.54 13.09
N THR A 131 -28.14 11.21 13.06
CA THR A 131 -27.08 12.26 12.99
C THR A 131 -26.28 12.12 11.71
N SER A 132 -26.13 13.24 11.01
CA SER A 132 -25.50 13.38 9.71
C SER A 132 -24.10 12.76 9.66
N ALA A 133 -23.86 12.02 8.57
CA ALA A 133 -22.65 11.24 8.26
C ALA A 133 -21.34 12.03 8.32
N ALA A 134 -21.38 13.36 8.33
CA ALA A 134 -20.20 14.23 8.40
C ALA A 134 -19.43 14.19 9.74
N SER A 135 -19.96 13.51 10.77
CA SER A 135 -19.31 13.42 12.10
C SER A 135 -18.85 12.02 12.52
N ALA A 136 -19.08 11.00 11.69
CA ALA A 136 -18.77 9.60 12.03
C ALA A 136 -17.26 9.33 12.19
N GLY A 137 -16.40 10.02 11.44
CA GLY A 137 -14.98 9.69 11.32
C GLY A 137 -14.10 9.89 12.57
N ARG A 138 -14.57 10.49 13.67
CA ARG A 138 -13.69 10.87 14.80
C ARG A 138 -13.65 9.92 16.00
N ASN A 139 -14.53 8.91 16.10
CA ASN A 139 -14.70 8.09 17.32
C ASN A 139 -14.51 6.57 17.11
N HIS A 140 -13.88 6.12 16.01
CA HIS A 140 -13.73 4.67 15.70
C HIS A 140 -12.63 3.94 16.49
N VAL A 141 -11.71 4.68 17.11
CA VAL A 141 -10.51 4.12 17.77
C VAL A 141 -10.84 3.14 18.90
N SER A 142 -11.96 3.32 19.61
CA SER A 142 -12.32 2.50 20.78
C SER A 142 -13.15 1.24 20.47
N LYS A 143 -13.31 0.87 19.18
CA LYS A 143 -14.18 -0.24 18.74
C LYS A 143 -13.55 -1.11 17.65
N LEU A 144 -12.23 -1.33 17.71
CA LEU A 144 -11.58 -2.23 16.79
C LEU A 144 -11.87 -3.69 17.15
N ALA A 145 -12.13 -4.49 16.13
CA ALA A 145 -12.29 -5.93 16.19
C ALA A 145 -11.45 -6.59 15.10
N ILE A 146 -11.22 -7.89 15.23
CA ILE A 146 -10.55 -8.72 14.25
C ILE A 146 -11.52 -9.79 13.75
N VAL A 147 -11.54 -10.03 12.45
CA VAL A 147 -12.26 -11.15 11.81
C VAL A 147 -11.24 -12.14 11.24
N ASP A 148 -11.47 -13.44 11.44
CA ASP A 148 -10.60 -14.47 10.88
C ASP A 148 -10.78 -14.64 9.36
N TYR A 149 -9.99 -15.55 8.78
CA TYR A 149 -10.02 -15.87 7.35
C TYR A 149 -10.99 -17.02 7.02
N ASP A 150 -11.73 -17.56 8.01
CA ASP A 150 -12.71 -18.60 7.75
C ASP A 150 -13.97 -17.96 7.17
N GLU A 151 -14.09 -18.04 5.85
CA GLU A 151 -15.12 -17.39 5.06
C GLU A 151 -16.53 -17.88 5.35
N HIS A 152 -16.69 -19.07 5.94
CA HIS A 152 -17.99 -19.65 6.24
C HIS A 152 -18.52 -19.21 7.60
N THR A 153 -17.62 -19.02 8.57
CA THR A 153 -18.01 -18.73 9.95
C THR A 153 -17.80 -17.27 10.33
N LEU A 154 -16.87 -16.58 9.65
CA LEU A 154 -16.55 -15.16 9.83
C LEU A 154 -16.40 -14.81 11.32
N ARG A 155 -15.65 -15.63 12.06
CA ARG A 155 -15.51 -15.46 13.51
C ARG A 155 -14.84 -14.13 13.75
N SER A 156 -15.33 -13.41 14.76
CA SER A 156 -14.78 -12.11 15.12
C SER A 156 -14.69 -11.92 16.62
N THR A 157 -13.76 -11.07 17.04
CA THR A 157 -13.56 -10.74 18.46
C THR A 157 -13.09 -9.31 18.60
N ARG A 158 -13.58 -8.61 19.63
CA ARG A 158 -13.17 -7.25 19.96
C ARG A 158 -11.75 -7.22 20.48
N LEU A 159 -11.04 -6.13 20.24
CA LEU A 159 -9.65 -5.95 20.67
C LEU A 159 -9.56 -5.00 21.88
N ASP A 160 -8.84 -5.44 22.90
CA ASP A 160 -8.32 -4.56 23.95
C ASP A 160 -6.85 -4.26 23.66
N LEU A 161 -6.58 -3.02 23.25
CA LEU A 161 -5.26 -2.53 22.87
C LEU A 161 -4.52 -1.85 24.03
N SER A 162 -5.09 -1.84 25.24
CA SER A 162 -4.53 -1.12 26.39
C SER A 162 -3.21 -1.68 26.90
N LYS A 163 -2.88 -2.94 26.54
CA LYS A 163 -1.71 -3.67 27.01
C LYS A 163 -0.69 -3.97 25.92
N VAL A 164 -0.79 -3.33 24.75
CA VAL A 164 0.16 -3.55 23.65
C VAL A 164 1.55 -3.09 24.08
N GLN A 165 2.51 -4.02 24.10
CA GLN A 165 3.89 -3.79 24.54
C GLN A 165 4.82 -3.54 23.34
N ALA A 166 4.58 -4.23 22.23
CA ALA A 166 5.45 -4.19 21.06
C ALA A 166 4.67 -4.25 19.72
N PRO A 167 5.11 -3.50 18.69
CA PRO A 167 6.05 -2.38 18.80
C PRO A 167 5.44 -1.22 19.59
N SER A 168 6.27 -0.37 20.20
CA SER A 168 5.80 0.82 20.92
C SER A 168 5.12 1.88 20.03
N TRP A 169 5.32 1.78 18.71
CA TRP A 169 4.84 2.72 17.70
C TRP A 169 3.74 2.14 16.79
N TRP A 170 2.93 1.21 17.30
CA TRP A 170 1.91 0.55 16.49
C TRP A 170 0.85 1.50 15.91
N SER A 171 0.34 1.13 14.72
CA SER A 171 -0.80 1.76 14.04
C SER A 171 -1.64 0.67 13.38
N LEU A 172 -2.96 0.72 13.59
CA LEU A 172 -3.96 -0.18 13.05
C LEU A 172 -5.02 0.58 12.23
N PHE A 173 -5.54 0.03 11.15
CA PHE A 173 -6.66 0.63 10.40
C PHE A 173 -7.65 -0.43 9.88
N PRO A 174 -8.93 -0.09 9.60
CA PRO A 174 -9.90 -1.02 9.04
C PRO A 174 -9.47 -1.60 7.69
N GLY A 175 -9.48 -2.91 7.54
CA GLY A 175 -8.99 -3.63 6.36
C GLY A 175 -7.57 -4.18 6.49
N GLN A 176 -6.81 -3.76 7.51
CA GLN A 176 -5.45 -4.24 7.71
C GLN A 176 -5.41 -5.70 8.16
N THR A 177 -4.65 -6.53 7.44
CA THR A 177 -4.30 -7.89 7.86
C THR A 177 -3.18 -7.85 8.88
N VAL A 178 -3.38 -8.49 10.02
CA VAL A 178 -2.45 -8.52 11.15
C VAL A 178 -2.43 -9.88 11.84
N LEU A 179 -1.27 -10.22 12.41
CA LEU A 179 -1.11 -11.29 13.37
C LEU A 179 -0.95 -10.67 14.76
N LEU A 180 -1.83 -11.05 15.70
CA LEU A 180 -1.85 -10.52 17.06
C LEU A 180 -1.43 -11.61 18.05
N GLU A 181 -0.65 -11.23 19.07
CA GLU A 181 -0.35 -12.08 20.22
C GLU A 181 -1.03 -11.53 21.47
N GLY A 182 -1.69 -12.39 22.25
CA GLY A 182 -2.41 -11.96 23.44
C GLY A 182 -3.22 -13.06 24.08
N ILE A 183 -4.12 -12.68 24.99
CA ILE A 183 -4.98 -13.61 25.72
C ILE A 183 -6.45 -13.32 25.44
N ASN A 184 -7.30 -14.34 25.44
CA ASN A 184 -8.74 -14.19 25.29
C ASN A 184 -9.47 -15.09 26.31
N PRO A 185 -9.45 -14.78 27.62
CA PRO A 185 -9.87 -15.73 28.65
C PRO A 185 -11.33 -16.21 28.53
N ARG A 186 -12.19 -15.45 27.83
CA ARG A 186 -13.63 -15.72 27.69
C ARG A 186 -14.10 -15.85 26.23
N GLY A 187 -13.21 -15.76 25.25
CA GLY A 187 -13.58 -15.76 23.82
C GLY A 187 -14.24 -14.47 23.30
N LEU A 188 -14.39 -13.43 24.13
CA LEU A 188 -15.20 -12.22 23.79
C LEU A 188 -14.38 -10.94 23.60
N LEU A 189 -13.18 -10.87 24.17
CA LEU A 189 -12.33 -9.68 24.15
C LEU A 189 -10.87 -10.14 24.18
N PHE A 190 -10.18 -9.95 23.06
CA PHE A 190 -8.79 -10.33 22.90
C PHE A 190 -7.90 -9.19 23.43
N SER A 191 -7.22 -9.42 24.54
CA SER A 191 -6.27 -8.45 25.13
C SER A 191 -4.92 -8.60 24.43
N VAL A 192 -4.61 -7.64 23.56
CA VAL A 192 -3.44 -7.66 22.68
C VAL A 192 -2.20 -7.26 23.45
N SER A 193 -1.15 -8.07 23.33
CA SER A 193 0.18 -7.83 23.89
C SER A 193 1.21 -7.47 22.82
N GLN A 194 1.11 -8.06 21.62
CA GLN A 194 1.98 -7.72 20.48
C GLN A 194 1.20 -7.66 19.17
N ILE A 195 1.67 -6.81 18.26
CA ILE A 195 1.09 -6.60 16.92
C ILE A 195 2.16 -6.86 15.87
N HIS A 196 1.86 -7.73 14.92
CA HIS A 196 2.68 -8.00 13.74
C HIS A 196 1.87 -7.72 12.48
N CYS A 197 2.24 -6.68 11.74
CA CYS A 197 1.54 -6.28 10.52
C CYS A 197 2.44 -6.16 9.29
N GLU A 198 3.75 -6.34 9.47
CA GLU A 198 4.75 -6.09 8.42
C GLU A 198 4.94 -7.32 7.53
N ARG A 199 4.75 -7.10 6.23
CA ARG A 199 5.24 -7.94 5.13
C ARG A 199 6.40 -7.22 4.46
N THR A 200 7.48 -7.95 4.15
CA THR A 200 8.59 -7.39 3.38
C THR A 200 8.35 -7.57 1.89
N LEU A 201 8.13 -6.47 1.16
CA LEU A 201 8.18 -6.46 -0.29
C LEU A 201 9.62 -6.28 -0.78
N THR A 202 9.90 -6.76 -1.99
CA THR A 202 11.18 -6.52 -2.65
C THR A 202 11.39 -5.02 -2.85
N LEU A 203 12.57 -4.53 -2.48
CA LEU A 203 12.95 -3.13 -2.60
C LEU A 203 13.03 -2.69 -4.08
N PRO A 204 12.99 -1.38 -4.34
CA PRO A 204 13.18 -0.84 -5.69
C PRO A 204 14.56 -1.21 -6.25
N VAL A 205 14.64 -1.33 -7.58
CA VAL A 205 15.86 -1.65 -8.33
C VAL A 205 16.24 -0.39 -9.08
N ALA A 206 17.49 0.04 -8.98
CA ALA A 206 17.95 1.24 -9.65
C ALA A 206 17.81 1.09 -11.17
N PRO A 207 17.42 2.16 -11.90
CA PRO A 207 17.24 2.11 -13.35
C PRO A 207 18.60 2.10 -14.07
N THR A 208 19.33 0.99 -14.00
CA THR A 208 20.69 0.86 -14.58
C THR A 208 20.71 0.86 -16.11
N SER A 209 19.55 0.71 -16.76
CA SER A 209 19.38 0.84 -18.21
C SER A 209 19.28 2.28 -18.71
N LEU A 210 19.30 3.26 -17.79
CA LEU A 210 19.16 4.66 -18.13
C LEU A 210 20.50 5.22 -18.64
N ASP A 211 20.60 5.54 -19.93
CA ASP A 211 21.83 6.03 -20.56
C ASP A 211 22.04 7.55 -20.45
N LYS A 212 20.94 8.30 -20.31
CA LYS A 212 20.93 9.77 -20.25
C LYS A 212 20.08 10.26 -19.08
N THR A 213 20.25 11.50 -18.69
CA THR A 213 19.34 12.12 -17.72
C THR A 213 17.91 12.12 -18.26
N LEU A 214 16.97 11.62 -17.46
CA LEU A 214 15.54 11.61 -17.75
C LEU A 214 14.85 12.70 -16.93
N THR A 215 14.02 13.51 -17.58
CA THR A 215 13.27 14.60 -16.94
C THR A 215 11.77 14.33 -17.00
N LEU A 216 11.10 14.52 -15.86
CA LEU A 216 9.66 14.29 -15.74
C LEU A 216 8.95 15.51 -15.17
N VAL A 217 7.74 15.78 -15.66
CA VAL A 217 6.78 16.70 -15.05
C VAL A 217 5.54 15.88 -14.65
N ILE A 218 5.07 16.08 -13.42
CA ILE A 218 3.89 15.40 -12.88
C ILE A 218 2.90 16.45 -12.41
N ALA A 219 1.68 16.43 -12.94
CA ALA A 219 0.61 17.30 -12.49
C ALA A 219 -0.67 16.51 -12.24
N SER A 220 -1.44 17.00 -11.27
CA SER A 220 -2.66 16.36 -10.83
C SER A 220 -3.79 17.36 -10.85
N ALA A 221 -4.95 16.90 -11.35
CA ALA A 221 -6.20 17.62 -11.33
C ALA A 221 -6.57 18.16 -9.94
N PRO A 222 -7.47 19.16 -9.82
CA PRO A 222 -8.22 19.80 -10.92
C PRO A 222 -7.36 20.64 -11.86
N PHE A 223 -7.77 20.68 -13.13
CA PHE A 223 -7.08 21.38 -14.22
C PHE A 223 -7.75 22.70 -14.63
N THR A 224 -8.90 22.99 -14.04
CA THR A 224 -9.71 24.21 -14.23
C THR A 224 -10.22 24.66 -12.87
N ASP A 225 -10.52 25.95 -12.74
CA ASP A 225 -11.12 26.50 -11.52
C ASP A 225 -12.60 26.05 -11.40
N ARG A 226 -13.23 26.26 -10.24
CA ARG A 226 -14.57 25.72 -9.95
C ARG A 226 -15.72 26.51 -10.55
N ASP A 227 -15.46 27.75 -10.96
CA ASP A 227 -16.41 28.74 -11.45
C ASP A 227 -16.36 28.93 -12.97
N ASP A 228 -15.41 28.30 -13.65
CA ASP A 228 -15.34 28.26 -15.12
C ASP A 228 -14.80 26.93 -15.66
N LEU A 229 -14.91 26.74 -16.98
CA LEU A 229 -14.39 25.60 -17.72
C LEU A 229 -13.35 26.02 -18.76
N LEU A 230 -12.50 27.01 -18.43
CA LEU A 230 -11.50 27.59 -19.34
C LEU A 230 -10.15 26.85 -19.32
N TYR A 231 -9.88 26.04 -18.29
CA TYR A 231 -8.63 25.25 -18.18
C TYR A 231 -7.36 26.11 -18.25
N GLU A 232 -7.39 27.31 -17.64
CA GLU A 232 -6.22 28.21 -17.62
C GLU A 232 -5.03 27.58 -16.89
N LYS A 233 -5.27 26.82 -15.81
CA LYS A 233 -4.22 26.13 -15.06
C LYS A 233 -3.50 25.10 -15.92
N LEU A 234 -4.25 24.29 -16.66
CA LEU A 234 -3.70 23.35 -17.63
C LEU A 234 -2.92 24.10 -18.72
N SER A 235 -3.50 25.15 -19.30
CA SER A 235 -2.86 25.94 -20.35
C SER A 235 -1.51 26.52 -19.88
N ASN A 236 -1.43 27.03 -18.65
CA ASN A 236 -0.19 27.53 -18.05
C ASN A 236 0.86 26.44 -17.86
N LEU A 237 0.45 25.25 -17.40
CA LEU A 237 1.34 24.09 -17.30
C LEU A 237 1.86 23.65 -18.68
N LEU A 238 0.99 23.59 -19.68
CA LEU A 238 1.36 23.22 -21.05
C LEU A 238 2.32 24.23 -21.67
N MET A 239 2.10 25.54 -21.45
CA MET A 239 3.04 26.59 -21.85
C MET A 239 4.42 26.41 -21.18
N TYR A 240 4.45 26.07 -19.89
CA TYR A 240 5.70 25.77 -19.20
C TYR A 240 6.43 24.58 -19.84
N CYS A 241 5.72 23.48 -20.09
CA CYS A 241 6.26 22.28 -20.72
C CYS A 241 6.70 22.54 -22.15
N SER A 242 6.01 23.39 -22.91
CA SER A 242 6.42 23.77 -24.26
C SER A 242 7.75 24.55 -24.25
N ASN A 243 7.92 25.46 -23.28
CA ASN A 243 9.15 26.22 -23.11
C ASN A 243 10.30 25.42 -22.49
N ASN A 244 9.98 24.34 -21.75
CA ASN A 244 10.93 23.49 -21.04
C ASN A 244 10.53 22.03 -21.25
N PRO A 245 10.70 21.47 -22.47
CA PRO A 245 10.16 20.17 -22.83
C PRO A 245 10.77 19.06 -21.97
N PRO A 246 9.98 18.41 -21.08
CA PRO A 246 10.46 17.25 -20.35
C PRO A 246 10.51 16.03 -21.27
N ASP A 247 11.26 14.99 -20.90
CA ASP A 247 11.18 13.71 -21.58
C ASP A 247 9.80 13.05 -21.34
N VAL A 248 9.22 13.26 -20.15
CA VAL A 248 7.93 12.68 -19.75
C VAL A 248 7.01 13.70 -19.09
N LEU A 249 5.74 13.72 -19.47
CA LEU A 249 4.66 14.42 -18.78
C LEU A 249 3.64 13.40 -18.26
N ILE A 250 3.41 13.37 -16.95
CA ILE A 250 2.39 12.54 -16.30
C ILE A 250 1.25 13.45 -15.81
N LEU A 251 0.04 13.21 -16.30
CA LEU A 251 -1.17 13.91 -15.89
C LEU A 251 -2.12 12.93 -15.22
N THR A 252 -2.50 13.21 -13.99
CA THR A 252 -3.51 12.40 -13.27
C THR A 252 -4.84 13.15 -13.25
N GLY A 253 -5.92 12.47 -13.63
CA GLY A 253 -7.28 13.02 -13.60
C GLY A 253 -7.79 13.41 -12.20
N PRO A 254 -9.03 13.92 -12.10
CA PRO A 254 -10.00 14.03 -13.20
C PRO A 254 -9.73 15.21 -14.17
N PHE A 255 -9.93 14.99 -15.46
CA PHE A 255 -9.90 16.04 -16.48
C PHE A 255 -11.23 16.77 -16.56
N ALA A 256 -12.34 16.06 -16.43
CA ALA A 256 -13.67 16.63 -16.30
C ALA A 256 -14.34 16.07 -15.03
N ASP A 257 -14.21 16.81 -13.91
CA ASP A 257 -14.71 16.39 -12.59
C ASP A 257 -16.23 16.19 -12.62
N ALA A 258 -16.68 14.96 -12.35
CA ALA A 258 -18.09 14.59 -12.36
C ALA A 258 -18.93 15.35 -11.31
N ASN A 259 -18.30 15.91 -10.27
CA ASN A 259 -18.97 16.73 -9.26
C ASN A 259 -19.11 18.21 -9.67
N CYS A 260 -18.46 18.64 -10.75
CA CYS A 260 -18.55 20.00 -11.24
C CYS A 260 -19.86 20.22 -11.99
N LYS A 261 -20.72 21.10 -11.45
CA LYS A 261 -22.06 21.35 -11.99
C LYS A 261 -22.05 22.07 -13.34
N LEU A 262 -20.97 22.78 -13.66
CA LEU A 262 -20.86 23.55 -14.92
C LEU A 262 -20.91 22.64 -16.15
N TYR A 263 -20.51 21.38 -16.04
CA TYR A 263 -20.58 20.44 -17.16
C TYR A 263 -22.01 20.11 -17.59
N ALA A 264 -23.02 20.33 -16.73
CA ALA A 264 -24.42 20.13 -17.10
C ALA A 264 -24.93 21.15 -18.13
N GLU A 265 -24.22 22.28 -18.30
CA GLU A 265 -24.57 23.34 -19.25
C GLU A 265 -23.81 23.22 -20.59
N VAL A 266 -22.89 22.26 -20.69
CA VAL A 266 -22.11 22.01 -21.91
C VAL A 266 -23.01 21.41 -22.99
N ALA A 267 -22.98 22.01 -24.18
CA ALA A 267 -23.85 21.62 -25.30
C ALA A 267 -23.35 20.41 -26.10
N GLU A 268 -22.05 20.14 -26.06
CA GLU A 268 -21.41 18.98 -26.69
C GLU A 268 -21.43 17.75 -25.78
N THR A 269 -21.13 16.58 -26.34
CA THR A 269 -21.02 15.35 -25.53
C THR A 269 -19.75 15.38 -24.67
N PHE A 270 -19.76 14.66 -23.54
CA PHE A 270 -18.57 14.58 -22.69
C PHE A 270 -17.37 13.95 -23.41
N ASP A 271 -17.61 12.98 -24.30
CA ASP A 271 -16.56 12.37 -25.13
C ASP A 271 -15.91 13.40 -26.08
N GLU A 272 -16.72 14.20 -26.80
CA GLU A 272 -16.23 15.28 -27.66
C GLU A 272 -15.46 16.34 -26.85
N TYR A 273 -15.95 16.66 -25.65
CA TYR A 273 -15.32 17.61 -24.76
C TYR A 273 -13.94 17.11 -24.30
N PHE A 274 -13.85 15.85 -23.88
CA PHE A 274 -12.59 15.23 -23.47
C PHE A 274 -11.59 15.12 -24.63
N GLU A 275 -12.04 14.77 -25.83
CA GLU A 275 -11.21 14.79 -27.05
C GLU A 275 -10.57 16.16 -27.28
N LYS A 276 -11.30 17.26 -27.04
CA LYS A 276 -10.76 18.62 -27.15
C LYS A 276 -9.70 18.92 -26.09
N ILE A 277 -9.88 18.44 -24.86
CA ILE A 277 -8.86 18.56 -23.80
C ILE A 277 -7.58 17.83 -24.22
N ILE A 278 -7.71 16.57 -24.66
CA ILE A 278 -6.57 15.77 -25.12
C ILE A 278 -5.89 16.41 -26.33
N ALA A 279 -6.66 16.89 -27.32
CA ALA A 279 -6.10 17.62 -28.45
C ALA A 279 -5.35 18.88 -28.02
N THR A 280 -5.85 19.62 -27.04
CA THR A 280 -5.18 20.81 -26.48
C THR A 280 -3.84 20.45 -25.84
N ILE A 281 -3.81 19.37 -25.05
CA ILE A 281 -2.57 18.83 -24.45
C ILE A 281 -1.57 18.48 -25.55
N MET A 282 -1.97 17.64 -26.49
CA MET A 282 -1.06 17.10 -27.51
C MET A 282 -0.59 18.16 -28.52
N ASN A 283 -1.40 19.17 -28.82
CA ASN A 283 -0.99 20.28 -29.70
C ASN A 283 -0.02 21.25 -29.03
N SER A 284 0.05 21.28 -27.70
CA SER A 284 0.91 22.20 -26.95
C SER A 284 2.27 21.60 -26.59
N ILE A 285 2.38 20.27 -26.58
CA ILE A 285 3.54 19.52 -26.13
C ILE A 285 4.41 19.09 -27.31
N SER A 286 5.73 19.05 -27.08
CA SER A 286 6.70 18.57 -28.07
C SER A 286 6.44 17.10 -28.43
N GLY A 287 6.58 16.74 -29.71
CA GLY A 287 6.47 15.35 -30.17
C GLY A 287 7.58 14.41 -29.64
N HIS A 288 8.55 14.93 -28.90
CA HIS A 288 9.59 14.16 -28.21
C HIS A 288 9.26 13.86 -26.74
N THR A 289 8.24 14.51 -26.17
CA THR A 289 7.79 14.27 -24.79
C THR A 289 6.77 13.14 -24.78
N GLU A 290 7.02 12.09 -24.00
CA GLU A 290 6.04 11.03 -23.78
C GLU A 290 4.99 11.53 -22.76
N VAL A 291 3.71 11.47 -23.12
CA VAL A 291 2.59 11.93 -22.31
C VAL A 291 1.83 10.74 -21.76
N TYR A 292 1.76 10.62 -20.45
CA TYR A 292 1.00 9.59 -19.74
C TYR A 292 -0.20 10.22 -19.05
N VAL A 293 -1.39 9.72 -19.36
CA VAL A 293 -2.65 10.18 -18.78
C VAL A 293 -3.23 9.06 -17.94
N VAL A 294 -3.33 9.28 -16.64
CA VAL A 294 -3.85 8.30 -15.66
C VAL A 294 -5.33 8.56 -15.42
N ALA A 295 -6.13 7.49 -15.54
CA ALA A 295 -7.57 7.49 -15.29
C ALA A 295 -7.94 7.96 -13.87
N ASN A 296 -9.18 8.36 -13.69
CA ASN A 296 -9.77 8.70 -12.40
C ASN A 296 -11.24 8.28 -12.39
N HIS A 297 -11.73 7.72 -11.28
CA HIS A 297 -13.12 7.23 -11.17
C HIS A 297 -14.15 8.34 -11.06
N ASN A 298 -13.74 9.57 -10.75
CA ASN A 298 -14.59 10.74 -10.61
C ASN A 298 -14.51 11.67 -11.85
N ASP A 299 -14.32 11.08 -13.03
CA ASP A 299 -14.25 11.77 -14.32
C ASP A 299 -15.46 11.42 -15.19
N LEU A 300 -16.06 12.41 -15.86
CA LEU A 300 -17.28 12.26 -16.65
C LEU A 300 -17.20 11.25 -17.80
N VAL A 301 -16.01 11.05 -18.37
CA VAL A 301 -15.80 10.12 -19.50
C VAL A 301 -15.19 8.78 -19.07
N SER A 302 -14.91 8.61 -17.78
CA SER A 302 -14.29 7.40 -17.24
C SER A 302 -15.33 6.42 -16.70
N SER A 303 -14.90 5.20 -16.38
CA SER A 303 -15.68 4.33 -15.51
C SER A 303 -15.76 4.94 -14.11
N PHE A 304 -16.94 4.94 -13.51
CA PHE A 304 -17.19 5.49 -12.17
C PHE A 304 -16.77 4.54 -11.05
N VAL A 305 -15.90 3.56 -11.32
CA VAL A 305 -15.51 2.49 -10.38
C VAL A 305 -13.98 2.46 -10.28
N TYR A 306 -13.47 2.21 -9.08
CA TYR A 306 -12.05 1.98 -8.81
C TYR A 306 -11.78 0.49 -8.52
N PRO A 307 -10.74 -0.15 -9.07
CA PRO A 307 -9.84 0.33 -10.12
C PRO A 307 -10.52 0.76 -11.42
N THR A 308 -9.97 1.81 -12.02
CA THR A 308 -10.53 2.48 -13.19
C THR A 308 -9.72 2.14 -14.44
N PRO A 309 -10.35 1.67 -15.53
CA PRO A 309 -9.67 1.36 -16.78
C PRO A 309 -9.14 2.63 -17.47
N PRO A 310 -8.18 2.50 -18.41
CA PRO A 310 -7.67 3.65 -19.16
C PRO A 310 -8.77 4.35 -19.97
N TYR A 311 -8.64 5.67 -20.14
CA TYR A 311 -9.50 6.43 -21.06
C TYR A 311 -9.40 5.90 -22.50
N LYS A 312 -10.45 6.14 -23.27
CA LYS A 312 -10.54 5.79 -24.69
C LYS A 312 -10.80 7.06 -25.49
N VAL A 313 -9.98 7.30 -26.50
CA VAL A 313 -10.14 8.39 -27.47
C VAL A 313 -9.99 7.83 -28.88
N THR A 314 -10.66 8.47 -29.83
CA THR A 314 -10.61 8.21 -31.27
C THR A 314 -9.32 8.73 -31.91
N SER A 315 -8.80 9.86 -31.40
CA SER A 315 -7.60 10.50 -31.91
C SER A 315 -6.33 9.68 -31.61
N PHE A 316 -5.47 9.45 -32.60
CA PHE A 316 -4.21 8.72 -32.42
C PHE A 316 -3.02 9.67 -32.29
N TYR A 317 -2.27 9.53 -31.19
CA TYR A 317 -1.00 10.20 -30.97
C TYR A 317 0.05 9.16 -30.56
N LYS A 318 1.22 9.17 -31.20
CA LYS A 318 2.25 8.14 -31.00
C LYS A 318 2.84 8.17 -29.59
N ASN A 319 3.01 9.36 -29.03
CA ASN A 319 3.64 9.66 -27.74
C ASN A 319 2.61 9.84 -26.61
N LEU A 320 1.35 9.42 -26.80
CA LEU A 320 0.29 9.49 -25.78
C LEU A 320 -0.07 8.10 -25.29
N HIS A 321 -0.08 7.92 -23.97
CA HIS A 321 -0.37 6.66 -23.31
C HIS A 321 -1.43 6.86 -22.24
N PHE A 322 -2.58 6.20 -22.39
CA PHE A 322 -3.59 6.14 -21.33
C PHE A 322 -3.30 4.97 -20.39
N LEU A 323 -3.33 5.23 -19.09
CA LEU A 323 -3.05 4.27 -18.03
C LEU A 323 -4.27 4.11 -17.10
N PRO A 324 -4.47 2.92 -16.51
CA PRO A 324 -5.52 2.72 -15.51
C PRO A 324 -5.16 3.38 -14.17
N ASP A 325 -6.11 3.45 -13.25
CA ASP A 325 -5.89 3.81 -11.85
C ASP A 325 -6.32 2.64 -10.93
N PRO A 326 -5.44 2.08 -10.11
CA PRO A 326 -4.01 2.38 -10.01
C PRO A 326 -3.23 1.77 -11.18
N CYS A 327 -1.96 2.17 -11.32
CA CYS A 327 -1.05 1.52 -12.26
C CYS A 327 0.38 1.45 -11.75
N LEU A 328 1.11 0.45 -12.28
CA LEU A 328 2.56 0.34 -12.25
C LEU A 328 3.06 0.30 -13.69
N PHE A 329 4.00 1.18 -14.04
CA PHE A 329 4.62 1.18 -15.36
C PHE A 329 6.10 1.54 -15.25
N SER A 330 6.85 1.26 -16.31
CA SER A 330 8.29 1.52 -16.34
C SER A 330 8.66 2.45 -17.48
N VAL A 331 9.48 3.45 -17.18
CA VAL A 331 10.09 4.35 -18.16
C VAL A 331 11.61 4.19 -18.05
N GLU A 332 12.23 3.64 -19.09
CA GLU A 332 13.69 3.41 -19.15
C GLU A 332 14.28 2.67 -17.93
N GLY A 333 13.49 1.76 -17.33
CA GLY A 333 13.86 0.98 -16.15
C GLY A 333 13.45 1.62 -14.82
N LEU A 334 12.96 2.86 -14.81
CA LEU A 334 12.38 3.51 -13.64
C LEU A 334 10.94 3.04 -13.45
N GLU A 335 10.65 2.27 -12.40
CA GLU A 335 9.28 1.84 -12.09
C GLU A 335 8.53 2.93 -11.31
N ILE A 336 7.37 3.32 -11.83
CA ILE A 336 6.50 4.36 -11.30
C ILE A 336 5.16 3.73 -10.95
N GLY A 337 4.74 3.86 -9.70
CA GLY A 337 3.40 3.55 -9.24
C GLY A 337 2.57 4.82 -9.14
N VAL A 338 1.31 4.76 -9.57
CA VAL A 338 0.37 5.89 -9.49
C VAL A 338 -0.96 5.41 -8.95
N THR A 339 -1.54 6.18 -8.05
CA THR A 339 -2.98 6.11 -7.82
C THR A 339 -3.58 7.49 -7.61
N THR A 340 -4.79 7.73 -8.11
CA THR A 340 -5.44 9.05 -8.03
C THR A 340 -6.42 9.18 -6.86
N VAL A 341 -6.77 8.06 -6.23
CA VAL A 341 -7.51 8.03 -4.96
C VAL A 341 -6.63 8.57 -3.84
N ASP A 342 -7.17 9.43 -2.97
CA ASP A 342 -6.47 10.04 -1.84
C ASP A 342 -6.27 9.06 -0.66
N ILE A 343 -5.76 7.85 -0.96
CA ILE A 343 -5.61 6.75 -0.01
C ILE A 343 -4.69 7.11 1.17
N ILE A 344 -3.66 7.94 0.94
CA ILE A 344 -2.74 8.35 2.00
C ILE A 344 -3.47 9.16 3.07
N LYS A 345 -4.30 10.13 2.65
CA LYS A 345 -5.13 10.89 3.59
C LYS A 345 -6.16 10.00 4.27
N GLN A 346 -6.86 9.15 3.51
CA GLN A 346 -7.88 8.24 4.05
C GLN A 346 -7.31 7.28 5.11
N LEU A 347 -6.09 6.75 4.90
CA LEU A 347 -5.39 5.94 5.89
C LEU A 347 -5.02 6.74 7.15
N ILE A 348 -4.52 7.97 7.00
CA ILE A 348 -4.18 8.84 8.14
C ILE A 348 -5.43 9.20 8.95
N GLU A 349 -6.58 9.37 8.30
CA GLU A 349 -7.86 9.68 8.95
C GLU A 349 -8.48 8.44 9.63
N SER A 350 -8.18 7.24 9.15
CA SER A 350 -8.74 5.98 9.65
C SER A 350 -7.87 5.26 10.69
N GLU A 351 -6.61 5.68 10.89
CA GLU A 351 -5.69 4.96 11.76
C GLU A 351 -6.00 5.12 13.27
N CYS A 352 -5.98 3.99 13.97
CA CYS A 352 -5.83 3.89 15.42
C CYS A 352 -4.34 3.71 15.74
N THR A 353 -3.82 4.43 16.72
CA THR A 353 -2.37 4.42 17.04
C THR A 353 -2.20 4.29 18.54
N ALA A 354 -0.99 3.93 18.99
CA ALA A 354 -0.64 3.90 20.41
C ALA A 354 -1.10 5.15 21.16
N ALA A 355 -0.90 6.35 20.58
CA ALA A 355 -1.29 7.61 21.18
C ALA A 355 -2.79 7.77 21.40
N HIS A 356 -3.62 7.16 20.55
CA HIS A 356 -5.08 7.22 20.71
C HIS A 356 -5.56 6.38 21.91
N VAL A 357 -4.84 5.33 22.29
CA VAL A 357 -5.19 4.42 23.40
C VAL A 357 -4.59 4.88 24.73
N THR A 358 -3.40 5.49 24.72
CA THR A 358 -2.70 5.93 25.94
C THR A 358 -3.17 7.27 26.49
N MET A 359 -4.09 7.98 25.81
CA MET A 359 -4.69 9.24 26.29
C MET A 359 -5.71 9.01 27.42
N ARG A 360 -5.21 8.52 28.57
CA ARG A 360 -5.68 8.88 29.92
C ARG A 360 -4.61 9.68 30.66
N GLY A 361 -4.23 10.80 30.06
CA GLY A 361 -3.39 11.82 30.68
C GLY A 361 -1.88 11.57 30.55
N SER A 362 -1.16 12.61 30.09
CA SER A 362 0.30 12.79 30.22
C SER A 362 1.22 11.92 29.35
N ALA A 363 1.22 12.13 28.04
CA ALA A 363 2.44 12.26 27.21
C ALA A 363 2.07 12.77 25.81
N ALA A 364 2.92 13.60 25.20
CA ALA A 364 2.77 13.95 23.79
C ALA A 364 2.85 12.67 22.93
N PRO A 365 2.05 12.54 21.86
CA PRO A 365 2.10 11.36 20.99
C PRO A 365 3.54 11.14 20.51
N ILE A 366 4.10 9.96 20.73
CA ILE A 366 5.19 9.44 19.87
C ILE A 366 4.53 9.02 18.54
N GLY A 367 3.80 9.95 17.92
CA GLY A 367 3.21 9.78 16.61
C GLY A 367 4.31 10.08 15.62
N GLY A 368 4.98 9.04 15.11
CA GLY A 368 5.99 9.19 14.07
C GLY A 368 5.44 9.88 12.81
N ASP A 369 6.23 9.93 11.75
CA ASP A 369 5.79 10.49 10.46
C ASP A 369 4.55 9.74 9.92
N LYS A 370 3.39 10.41 9.93
CA LYS A 370 2.08 9.88 9.49
C LYS A 370 2.09 9.48 8.01
N ILE A 371 2.77 10.26 7.18
CA ILE A 371 2.90 9.99 5.74
C ILE A 371 3.74 8.74 5.56
N LYS A 372 4.88 8.65 6.25
CA LYS A 372 5.74 7.45 6.22
C LYS A 372 4.98 6.20 6.64
N ARG A 373 4.17 6.28 7.70
CA ARG A 373 3.32 5.16 8.14
C ARG A 373 2.28 4.77 7.10
N ALA A 374 1.57 5.72 6.51
CA ALA A 374 0.54 5.43 5.52
C ALA A 374 1.09 4.70 4.28
N TYR A 375 2.25 5.12 3.74
CA TYR A 375 2.92 4.36 2.69
C TYR A 375 3.42 2.99 3.17
N GLY A 376 3.93 2.92 4.40
CA GLY A 376 4.26 1.65 5.04
C GLY A 376 3.07 0.69 5.03
N HIS A 377 1.87 1.17 5.33
CA HIS A 377 0.64 0.38 5.27
C HIS A 377 0.35 -0.15 3.86
N LEU A 378 0.49 0.68 2.81
CA LEU A 378 0.33 0.22 1.42
C LEU A 378 1.31 -0.93 1.09
N PHE A 379 2.58 -0.78 1.45
CA PHE A 379 3.62 -1.77 1.16
C PHE A 379 3.42 -3.04 1.97
N HIS A 380 3.13 -2.93 3.27
CA HIS A 380 2.90 -4.10 4.13
C HIS A 380 1.62 -4.86 3.77
N GLN A 381 0.61 -4.17 3.21
CA GLN A 381 -0.61 -4.82 2.73
C GLN A 381 -0.55 -5.18 1.24
N ALA A 382 0.57 -4.91 0.58
CA ALA A 382 0.82 -5.23 -0.83
C ALA A 382 -0.35 -4.81 -1.75
N SER A 383 -0.92 -3.63 -1.52
CA SER A 383 -2.10 -3.11 -2.21
C SER A 383 -2.04 -1.59 -2.32
N PHE A 384 -2.52 -1.05 -3.44
CA PHE A 384 -2.74 0.38 -3.64
C PHE A 384 -3.89 0.93 -2.77
N TYR A 385 -4.85 0.07 -2.37
CA TYR A 385 -5.98 0.45 -1.54
C TYR A 385 -6.30 -0.64 -0.51
N PRO A 386 -5.64 -0.67 0.66
CA PRO A 386 -5.87 -1.70 1.67
C PRO A 386 -7.01 -1.39 2.64
N LEU A 387 -7.58 -0.18 2.60
CA LEU A 387 -8.64 0.24 3.51
C LEU A 387 -9.94 -0.51 3.16
N ASN A 388 -10.57 -1.13 4.15
CA ASN A 388 -11.88 -1.76 3.96
C ASN A 388 -12.75 -1.64 5.21
N PRO A 389 -14.00 -1.11 5.11
CA PRO A 389 -14.64 -0.64 3.89
C PRO A 389 -13.96 0.62 3.30
N PRO A 390 -14.11 0.89 1.99
CA PRO A 390 -13.64 2.12 1.38
C PRO A 390 -14.38 3.34 1.95
N PHE A 391 -13.84 4.53 1.71
CA PHE A 391 -14.58 5.78 1.96
C PHE A 391 -15.78 5.89 1.00
N GLU A 392 -16.79 6.68 1.40
CA GLU A 392 -18.05 6.82 0.65
C GLU A 392 -17.86 7.35 -0.78
N ASP A 393 -16.82 8.15 -1.01
CA ASP A 393 -16.45 8.73 -2.31
C ASP A 393 -15.58 7.80 -3.18
N VAL A 394 -15.28 6.58 -2.70
CA VAL A 394 -14.50 5.57 -3.43
C VAL A 394 -15.40 4.37 -3.76
N PRO A 395 -16.00 4.36 -4.95
CA PRO A 395 -16.76 3.21 -5.47
C PRO A 395 -15.80 2.08 -5.83
N LEU A 396 -15.39 1.31 -4.82
CA LEU A 396 -14.40 0.24 -4.92
C LEU A 396 -15.04 -1.08 -5.39
N ASP A 397 -14.50 -1.66 -6.46
CA ASP A 397 -14.71 -3.05 -6.86
C ASP A 397 -13.57 -3.92 -6.31
N VAL A 398 -13.91 -4.86 -5.42
CA VAL A 398 -12.94 -5.69 -4.70
C VAL A 398 -12.30 -6.74 -5.61
N ASP A 399 -13.02 -7.24 -6.60
CA ASP A 399 -12.52 -8.22 -7.58
C ASP A 399 -11.45 -7.57 -8.45
N MET A 400 -11.75 -6.37 -8.95
CA MET A 400 -10.85 -5.60 -9.78
C MET A 400 -9.65 -5.10 -8.97
N LEU A 401 -9.85 -4.68 -7.72
CA LEU A 401 -8.74 -4.33 -6.82
C LEU A 401 -7.81 -5.52 -6.60
N ASN A 402 -8.36 -6.71 -6.45
CA ASN A 402 -7.59 -7.92 -6.29
C ASN A 402 -6.76 -8.27 -7.52
N GLU A 403 -7.23 -7.97 -8.74
CA GLU A 403 -6.49 -8.24 -9.98
C GLU A 403 -5.49 -7.11 -10.31
N PHE A 404 -5.91 -5.85 -10.21
CA PHE A 404 -5.18 -4.69 -10.75
C PHE A 404 -4.59 -3.77 -9.68
N GLY A 405 -5.01 -3.89 -8.42
CA GLY A 405 -4.58 -3.05 -7.31
C GLY A 405 -3.43 -3.61 -6.46
N ARG A 406 -2.79 -4.70 -6.87
CA ARG A 406 -1.73 -5.36 -6.07
C ARG A 406 -0.36 -4.72 -6.26
N LEU A 407 0.44 -4.70 -5.19
CA LEU A 407 1.86 -4.30 -5.19
C LEU A 407 2.75 -5.53 -4.97
N ASN A 408 3.43 -5.98 -6.02
CA ASN A 408 4.34 -7.14 -5.93
C ASN A 408 5.75 -6.76 -5.44
N ARG A 409 6.13 -5.50 -5.61
CA ARG A 409 7.38 -4.91 -5.18
C ARG A 409 7.17 -3.43 -4.89
N ILE A 410 8.13 -2.81 -4.21
CA ILE A 410 8.12 -1.37 -4.01
C ILE A 410 8.66 -0.70 -5.30
N PRO A 411 7.94 0.27 -5.90
CA PRO A 411 8.40 0.99 -7.09
C PRO A 411 9.48 2.02 -6.74
N ASN A 412 10.20 2.52 -7.74
CA ASN A 412 11.18 3.59 -7.52
C ASN A 412 10.51 4.91 -7.14
N VAL A 413 9.37 5.21 -7.78
CA VAL A 413 8.57 6.42 -7.52
C VAL A 413 7.13 6.01 -7.27
N MET A 414 6.49 6.63 -6.28
CA MET A 414 5.06 6.46 -6.00
C MET A 414 4.39 7.83 -6.01
N ILE A 415 3.44 8.02 -6.92
CA ILE A 415 2.68 9.27 -7.09
C ILE A 415 1.30 9.06 -6.47
N CYS A 416 1.03 9.77 -5.37
CA CYS A 416 -0.28 9.77 -4.70
C CYS A 416 -0.72 11.22 -4.49
N PRO A 417 -1.45 11.80 -5.47
CA PRO A 417 -2.06 13.12 -5.33
C PRO A 417 -3.00 13.14 -4.13
N SER A 418 -2.98 14.23 -3.37
CA SER A 418 -3.69 14.32 -2.11
C SER A 418 -3.98 15.75 -1.70
N ALA A 419 -5.11 15.96 -1.00
CA ALA A 419 -5.44 17.24 -0.37
C ALA A 419 -4.55 17.56 0.85
N LEU A 420 -3.66 16.64 1.25
CA LEU A 420 -2.63 16.90 2.25
C LEU A 420 -1.62 17.95 1.75
N ASN A 421 -0.86 18.50 2.70
CA ASN A 421 0.33 19.29 2.34
C ASN A 421 1.23 18.49 1.40
N ARG A 422 1.79 19.17 0.40
CA ARG A 422 2.66 18.58 -0.62
C ARG A 422 3.92 18.01 0.02
N TYR A 423 4.42 16.91 -0.52
CA TYR A 423 5.61 16.28 0.03
C TYR A 423 6.39 15.48 -1.02
N VAL A 424 7.68 15.35 -0.75
CA VAL A 424 8.56 14.32 -1.31
C VAL A 424 9.19 13.60 -0.12
N ARG A 425 9.08 12.27 -0.07
CA ARG A 425 9.62 11.45 1.02
C ARG A 425 10.27 10.20 0.45
N GLU A 426 11.44 9.83 0.99
CA GLU A 426 12.02 8.51 0.74
C GLU A 426 11.51 7.52 1.78
N ILE A 427 10.86 6.45 1.32
CA ILE A 427 10.25 5.42 2.17
C ILE A 427 10.57 4.06 1.57
N ASN A 428 11.39 3.26 2.26
CA ASN A 428 11.83 1.93 1.82
C ASN A 428 12.45 1.94 0.39
N GLY A 429 13.28 2.95 0.11
CA GLY A 429 13.90 3.14 -1.22
C GLY A 429 12.96 3.69 -2.30
N CYS A 430 11.69 3.97 -1.97
CA CYS A 430 10.73 4.61 -2.87
C CYS A 430 10.71 6.12 -2.67
N ILE A 431 10.72 6.89 -3.74
CA ILE A 431 10.42 8.33 -3.70
C ILE A 431 8.91 8.53 -3.82
N CYS A 432 8.28 8.80 -2.68
CA CYS A 432 6.85 9.02 -2.55
C CYS A 432 6.52 10.51 -2.69
N ILE A 433 5.61 10.84 -3.60
CA ILE A 433 5.33 12.21 -4.05
C ILE A 433 3.84 12.49 -3.97
N ASN A 434 3.49 13.55 -3.23
CA ASN A 434 2.25 14.28 -3.43
C ASN A 434 2.58 15.60 -4.16
N PRO A 435 2.29 15.70 -5.47
CA PRO A 435 2.57 16.91 -6.24
C PRO A 435 1.67 18.09 -5.83
N GLY A 436 0.61 17.85 -5.06
CA GLY A 436 -0.50 18.77 -4.88
C GLY A 436 -1.38 18.85 -6.13
N PHE A 437 -2.44 19.65 -6.04
CA PHE A 437 -3.35 19.89 -7.15
C PHE A 437 -2.96 21.14 -7.92
N LEU A 438 -3.17 21.11 -9.24
CA LEU A 438 -2.72 22.17 -10.15
C LEU A 438 -3.49 23.49 -9.94
N ASP A 439 -4.78 23.41 -9.61
CA ASP A 439 -5.62 24.54 -9.21
C ASP A 439 -5.35 25.03 -7.77
N GLY A 440 -4.73 24.19 -6.94
CA GLY A 440 -4.48 24.44 -5.52
C GLY A 440 -5.70 24.30 -4.61
N LEU A 441 -6.88 23.96 -5.15
CA LEU A 441 -8.22 23.97 -4.55
C LEU A 441 -8.62 25.28 -3.87
N SER A 442 -7.90 25.68 -2.82
CA SER A 442 -8.16 26.89 -2.01
C SER A 442 -6.88 27.65 -1.64
N GLY A 443 -5.72 27.19 -2.13
CA GLY A 443 -4.43 27.89 -2.01
C GLY A 443 -3.74 28.01 -3.36
N ASP A 444 -2.46 28.38 -3.36
CA ASP A 444 -1.62 28.32 -4.58
C ASP A 444 -1.69 26.91 -5.15
N GLY A 445 -1.65 26.72 -6.47
CA GLY A 445 -1.53 25.38 -7.07
C GLY A 445 -0.10 24.87 -7.13
N SER A 446 0.10 23.67 -7.66
CA SER A 446 1.44 23.11 -7.91
C SER A 446 1.49 21.93 -8.86
N TYR A 447 2.71 21.62 -9.28
CA TYR A 447 3.09 20.38 -9.96
C TYR A 447 4.48 19.93 -9.44
N ALA A 448 4.91 18.72 -9.79
CA ALA A 448 6.25 18.21 -9.47
C ALA A 448 7.13 18.09 -10.72
N ARG A 449 8.43 18.29 -10.54
CA ARG A 449 9.47 18.05 -11.54
C ARG A 449 10.49 17.07 -10.99
N LEU A 450 10.86 16.08 -11.78
CA LEU A 450 11.89 15.12 -11.43
C LEU A 450 13.01 15.15 -12.45
N ILE A 451 14.22 14.93 -11.96
CA ILE A 451 15.42 14.70 -12.75
C ILE A 451 16.02 13.39 -12.26
N ILE A 452 16.16 12.43 -13.18
CA ILE A 452 16.70 11.11 -12.91
C ILE A 452 18.03 11.00 -13.64
N GLN A 453 19.12 10.86 -12.90
CA GLN A 453 20.44 10.63 -13.47
C GLN A 453 20.67 9.11 -13.65
N PRO A 454 21.43 8.70 -14.68
CA PRO A 454 21.95 7.34 -14.75
C PRO A 454 22.62 6.95 -13.43
N PRO A 455 22.16 5.88 -12.74
CA PRO A 455 22.78 5.47 -11.50
C PRO A 455 24.23 5.04 -11.74
N GLU A 456 25.19 5.61 -11.02
CA GLU A 456 26.57 5.14 -11.04
C GLU A 456 26.64 3.75 -10.40
N ILE A 457 27.09 2.76 -11.16
CA ILE A 457 27.36 1.42 -10.66
C ILE A 457 28.81 1.40 -10.21
N ASP A 458 29.06 1.31 -8.90
CA ASP A 458 30.43 1.16 -8.40
C ASP A 458 30.94 -0.27 -8.71
N ASP A 459 31.88 -0.40 -9.65
CA ASP A 459 32.45 -1.67 -10.11
C ASP A 459 33.11 -2.50 -8.99
N GLN A 460 33.36 -1.89 -7.81
CA GLN A 460 33.85 -2.62 -6.64
C GLN A 460 32.76 -3.42 -5.92
N GLN A 461 31.49 -2.97 -5.96
CA GLN A 461 30.36 -3.64 -5.30
C GLN A 461 29.85 -4.85 -6.10
N SER A 462 30.03 -4.88 -7.42
CA SER A 462 29.66 -6.00 -8.28
C SER A 462 30.57 -7.23 -8.11
N LYS A 463 31.80 -7.07 -7.59
CA LYS A 463 32.70 -8.19 -7.24
C LYS A 463 32.38 -8.84 -5.90
N GLU A 464 31.96 -8.08 -4.89
CA GLU A 464 31.53 -8.65 -3.59
C GLU A 464 30.23 -9.47 -3.71
N ASN A 465 29.35 -9.09 -4.64
CA ASN A 465 28.11 -9.81 -4.94
C ASN A 465 28.31 -11.21 -5.56
N GLN A 466 29.51 -11.54 -6.09
CA GLN A 466 29.82 -12.90 -6.56
C GLN A 466 30.44 -13.80 -5.47
N THR A 467 30.92 -13.21 -4.37
CA THR A 467 31.57 -13.95 -3.26
C THR A 467 30.70 -14.10 -2.01
N ALA A 468 29.62 -13.32 -1.86
CA ALA A 468 28.73 -13.40 -0.70
C ALA A 468 27.51 -14.31 -0.93
N PHE A 469 27.69 -15.62 -0.75
CA PHE A 469 26.59 -16.58 -0.52
C PHE A 469 26.00 -16.45 0.91
N THR A 470 25.87 -15.23 1.41
CA THR A 470 25.41 -14.92 2.77
C THR A 470 24.48 -13.70 2.75
N GLY A 471 23.20 -13.91 2.41
CA GLY A 471 22.05 -13.19 2.98
C GLY A 471 21.97 -11.65 2.95
N SER A 472 22.92 -10.91 2.38
CA SER A 472 22.85 -9.46 2.25
C SER A 472 22.24 -9.09 0.90
N ALA A 473 21.13 -8.34 0.92
CA ALA A 473 20.53 -7.79 -0.29
C ALA A 473 21.58 -6.97 -1.08
N PRO A 474 21.58 -7.01 -2.42
CA PRO A 474 22.48 -6.17 -3.20
C PRO A 474 22.24 -4.71 -2.81
N LEU A 475 23.32 -4.02 -2.43
CA LEU A 475 23.29 -2.59 -2.14
C LEU A 475 22.99 -1.84 -3.44
N ASN A 476 21.71 -1.64 -3.73
CA ASN A 476 21.28 -0.71 -4.77
C ASN A 476 21.68 0.71 -4.35
N PRO A 477 22.11 1.57 -5.29
CA PRO A 477 22.41 2.96 -4.97
C PRO A 477 21.18 3.62 -4.34
N ALA A 478 21.40 4.47 -3.34
CA ALA A 478 20.31 5.15 -2.65
C ALA A 478 19.53 6.03 -3.65
N PRO A 479 18.19 6.06 -3.61
CA PRO A 479 17.39 6.88 -4.53
C PRO A 479 17.82 8.35 -4.59
N ALA A 480 18.21 8.92 -3.44
CA ALA A 480 18.69 10.29 -3.34
C ALA A 480 19.99 10.55 -4.14
N SER A 481 20.73 9.52 -4.54
CA SER A 481 21.94 9.68 -5.37
C SER A 481 21.63 9.88 -6.85
N TYR A 482 20.43 9.52 -7.32
CA TYR A 482 20.08 9.57 -8.74
C TYR A 482 18.70 10.17 -9.04
N ILE A 483 17.87 10.47 -8.03
CA ILE A 483 16.57 11.13 -8.18
C ILE A 483 16.58 12.47 -7.46
N ALA A 484 16.39 13.56 -8.21
CA ALA A 484 16.06 14.86 -7.66
C ALA A 484 14.60 15.21 -7.96
N CYS A 485 13.85 15.67 -6.96
CA CYS A 485 12.44 16.06 -7.13
C CYS A 485 12.18 17.43 -6.51
N GLN A 486 11.42 18.26 -7.22
CA GLN A 486 11.00 19.57 -6.77
C GLN A 486 9.51 19.77 -7.00
N ILE A 487 8.80 20.25 -5.98
CA ILE A 487 7.43 20.74 -6.11
C ILE A 487 7.48 22.22 -6.46
N VAL A 488 6.84 22.59 -7.57
CA VAL A 488 6.80 23.95 -8.13
C VAL A 488 5.39 24.49 -7.98
N LYS A 489 5.25 25.71 -7.47
CA LYS A 489 3.95 26.40 -7.40
C LYS A 489 3.54 26.90 -8.79
N THR A 490 2.25 26.81 -9.10
CA THR A 490 1.69 27.35 -10.35
C THR A 490 1.50 28.85 -10.32
#